data_AF-A0AAV3H774-F1
#
_entry.id   AF-A0AAV3H774-F1
#
_cell.length_a   1.000
_cell.length_b   1.000
_cell.length_c   1.000
_cell.angle_alpha   90.00
_cell.angle_beta   90.00
_cell.angle_gamma   90.00
#
_symmetry.space_group_name_H-M   'P 1'
#
loop_
_entity.id
_entity.type
_entity.pdbx_description
1 polymer ?
#
loop_
_entity_poly.entity_id
_entity_poly.type
_entity_poly.pdbx_seq_one_letter_code
_entity_poly.pdbx_strand_id
1 'polypeptide(L)'
;MTTITDKELIKEIKERIGSLDVRDNIERRAYEIALASLEAEPIAWECGENIILFNPDTVEAYAKRAEISPKPLFSAPPALVVPDKLPREYRNGWPLAYSDYAEGWNDCREAMLQGDKS
;
A
#
# COMPACT_ATOMS: atom_id res chain seq x y z
N MET A 1 -2.66 -0.87 30.41
CA MET A 1 -2.56 -0.55 28.97
C MET A 1 -2.25 -1.86 28.27
N THR A 2 -3.18 -2.41 27.50
CA THR A 2 -2.93 -3.62 26.72
C THR A 2 -2.13 -3.21 25.48
N THR A 3 -0.88 -3.61 25.40
CA THR A 3 -0.05 -3.38 24.22
C THR A 3 -0.53 -4.31 23.12
N ILE A 4 -1.27 -3.79 22.15
CA ILE A 4 -1.65 -4.55 20.96
C ILE A 4 -0.38 -4.69 20.11
N THR A 5 -0.07 -5.90 19.69
CA THR A 5 1.08 -6.19 18.84
C THR A 5 0.75 -5.93 17.36
N ASP A 6 1.76 -5.66 16.53
CA ASP A 6 1.55 -5.50 15.08
C ASP A 6 0.88 -6.72 14.45
N LYS A 7 1.15 -7.94 14.97
CA LYS A 7 0.50 -9.17 14.52
C LYS A 7 -1.01 -9.17 14.79
N GLU A 8 -1.42 -8.68 15.95
CA GLU A 8 -2.83 -8.53 16.31
C GLU A 8 -3.50 -7.43 15.49
N LEU A 9 -2.81 -6.30 15.25
CA LEU A 9 -3.30 -5.23 14.38
C LEU A 9 -3.49 -5.71 12.93
N ILE A 10 -2.51 -6.41 12.36
CA ILE A 10 -2.58 -6.97 11.01
C ILE A 10 -3.78 -7.91 10.88
N LYS A 11 -3.97 -8.79 11.88
CA LYS A 11 -5.10 -9.73 11.90
C LYS A 11 -6.44 -9.00 11.90
N GLU A 12 -6.63 -8.03 12.80
CA GLU A 12 -7.85 -7.23 12.91
C GLU A 12 -8.13 -6.45 11.61
N ILE A 13 -7.11 -5.82 11.02
CA ILE A 13 -7.27 -5.05 9.77
C ILE A 13 -7.71 -5.97 8.61
N LYS A 14 -7.12 -7.16 8.48
CA LYS A 14 -7.52 -8.14 7.45
C LYS A 14 -8.97 -8.59 7.63
N GLU A 15 -9.39 -8.86 8.86
CA GLU A 15 -10.77 -9.24 9.18
C GLU A 15 -11.75 -8.12 8.84
N ARG A 16 -11.40 -6.85 9.15
CA ARG A 16 -12.22 -5.69 8.78
C ARG A 16 -12.35 -5.51 7.28
N ILE A 17 -11.26 -5.56 6.51
CA ILE A 17 -11.29 -5.45 5.04
C ILE A 17 -12.15 -6.56 4.41
N GLY A 18 -12.11 -7.78 4.97
CA GLY A 18 -12.90 -8.92 4.51
C GLY A 18 -14.38 -8.89 4.93
N SER A 19 -14.73 -8.06 5.92
CA SER A 19 -16.08 -7.92 6.45
C SER A 19 -16.92 -6.89 5.66
N LEU A 20 -18.24 -7.01 5.76
CA LEU A 20 -19.20 -5.98 5.31
C LEU A 20 -19.24 -4.75 6.26
N ASP A 21 -18.50 -4.80 7.37
CA ASP A 21 -18.51 -3.76 8.42
C ASP A 21 -17.68 -2.52 8.07
N VAL A 22 -17.07 -2.48 6.88
CA VAL A 22 -16.39 -1.28 6.36
C VAL A 22 -17.45 -0.31 5.82
N ARG A 23 -17.50 0.90 6.38
CA ARG A 23 -18.56 1.88 6.13
C ARG A 23 -18.55 2.42 4.70
N ASP A 24 -17.37 2.62 4.13
CA ASP A 24 -17.20 3.18 2.79
C ASP A 24 -15.85 2.81 2.15
N ASN A 25 -15.68 3.23 0.89
CA ASN A 25 -14.46 2.97 0.13
C ASN A 25 -13.22 3.69 0.69
N ILE A 26 -13.39 4.81 1.40
CA ILE A 26 -12.29 5.56 2.01
C ILE A 26 -11.76 4.80 3.22
N GLU A 27 -12.66 4.30 4.07
CA GLU A 27 -12.29 3.46 5.22
C GLU A 27 -11.60 2.17 4.75
N ARG A 28 -12.12 1.52 3.70
CA ARG A 28 -11.45 0.36 3.09
C ARG A 28 -10.03 0.72 2.63
N ARG A 29 -9.87 1.84 1.93
CA ARG A 29 -8.56 2.26 1.41
C ARG A 29 -7.59 2.60 2.54
N ALA A 30 -8.06 3.21 3.61
CA ALA A 30 -7.24 3.49 4.78
C ALA A 30 -6.73 2.20 5.44
N TYR A 31 -7.57 1.18 5.54
CA TYR A 31 -7.16 -0.14 6.04
C TYR A 31 -6.15 -0.83 5.12
N GLU A 32 -6.35 -0.78 3.80
CA GLU A 32 -5.38 -1.32 2.84
C GLU A 32 -4.00 -0.65 2.96
N ILE A 33 -3.96 0.68 3.12
CA ILE A 33 -2.71 1.43 3.30
C ILE A 33 -2.05 1.07 4.62
N ALA A 34 -2.82 0.99 5.71
CA ALA A 34 -2.29 0.60 7.02
C ALA A 34 -1.73 -0.83 6.99
N LEU A 35 -2.44 -1.76 6.34
CA LEU A 35 -1.98 -3.13 6.17
C LEU A 35 -0.67 -3.19 5.38
N ALA A 36 -0.61 -2.52 4.22
CA ALA A 36 0.60 -2.45 3.41
C ALA A 36 1.78 -1.82 4.18
N SER A 37 1.52 -0.83 5.03
CA SER A 37 2.55 -0.21 5.87
C SER A 37 3.06 -1.14 6.97
N LEU A 38 2.19 -1.99 7.55
CA LEU A 38 2.56 -2.93 8.61
C LEU A 38 3.27 -4.17 8.07
N GLU A 39 2.96 -4.58 6.83
CA GLU A 39 3.57 -5.72 6.15
C GLU A 39 4.80 -5.33 5.30
N ALA A 40 5.16 -4.05 5.23
CA ALA A 40 6.30 -3.59 4.45
C ALA A 40 7.61 -4.17 4.99
N GLU A 41 8.41 -4.77 4.10
CA GLU A 41 9.77 -5.18 4.42
C GLU A 41 10.75 -4.00 4.21
N PRO A 42 11.72 -3.81 5.12
CA PRO A 42 12.74 -2.79 4.94
C PRO A 42 13.63 -3.12 3.75
N ILE A 43 13.99 -2.09 2.98
CA ILE A 43 14.88 -2.21 1.82
C ILE A 43 16.34 -1.94 2.18
N ALA A 44 16.56 -1.26 3.32
CA ALA A 44 17.87 -0.91 3.82
C ALA A 44 17.81 -0.67 5.34
N TRP A 45 18.97 -0.55 5.97
CA TRP A 45 19.10 -0.24 7.38
C TRP A 45 20.20 0.78 7.61
N GLU A 46 19.87 1.80 8.39
CA GLU A 46 20.81 2.77 8.93
C GLU A 46 21.50 2.16 10.16
N CYS A 47 22.82 2.06 10.12
CA CYS A 47 23.65 1.37 11.09
C CYS A 47 24.68 2.33 11.71
N GLY A 48 24.30 3.08 12.74
CA GLY A 48 25.16 4.11 13.34
C GLY A 48 25.16 5.40 12.52
N GLU A 49 26.25 6.16 12.53
CA GLU A 49 26.33 7.42 11.78
C GLU A 49 26.69 7.17 10.31
N ASN A 50 25.76 7.48 9.40
CA ASN A 50 25.95 7.52 7.94
C ASN A 50 26.31 6.19 7.24
N ILE A 51 26.06 5.03 7.87
CA ILE A 51 26.24 3.73 7.22
C ILE A 51 24.87 3.17 6.84
N ILE A 52 24.69 2.90 5.55
CA ILE A 52 23.49 2.26 5.00
C ILE A 52 23.87 0.90 4.46
N LEU A 53 23.19 -0.14 4.95
CA LEU A 53 23.36 -1.52 4.51
C LEU A 53 22.05 -2.03 3.90
N PHE A 54 22.14 -2.84 2.86
CA PHE A 54 20.99 -3.35 2.10
C PHE A 54 20.77 -4.85 2.29
N ASN A 55 21.79 -5.57 2.75
CA ASN A 55 21.68 -7.01 2.99
C ASN A 55 21.44 -7.28 4.49
N PRO A 56 20.31 -7.91 4.87
CA PRO A 56 19.98 -8.20 6.27
C PRO A 56 21.07 -9.00 7.01
N ASP A 57 21.76 -9.92 6.33
CA ASP A 57 22.83 -10.71 6.95
C ASP A 57 24.02 -9.81 7.36
N THR A 58 24.35 -8.83 6.51
CA THR A 58 25.41 -7.86 6.79
C THR A 58 25.01 -6.88 7.90
N VAL A 59 23.72 -6.55 7.97
CA VAL A 59 23.14 -5.70 9.02
C VAL A 59 23.27 -6.38 10.37
N GLU A 60 22.88 -7.64 10.49
CA GLU A 60 22.95 -8.38 11.75
C GLU A 60 24.41 -8.56 12.22
N ALA A 61 25.31 -8.92 11.30
CA ALA A 61 26.73 -9.07 11.61
C ALA A 61 27.36 -7.75 12.09
N TYR A 62 27.03 -6.64 11.44
CA TYR A 62 27.53 -5.32 11.82
C TYR A 62 26.94 -4.85 13.15
N ALA A 63 25.62 -4.99 13.33
CA ALA A 63 24.90 -4.65 14.56
C ALA A 63 25.49 -5.34 15.78
N LYS A 64 25.74 -6.65 15.67
CA LYS A 64 26.33 -7.45 16.74
C LYS A 64 27.76 -7.04 17.06
N ARG A 65 28.55 -6.67 16.05
CA ARG A 65 29.95 -6.26 16.23
C ARG A 65 30.09 -4.86 16.81
N ALA A 66 29.24 -3.93 16.37
CA ALA A 66 29.29 -2.52 16.78
C ALA A 66 28.37 -2.21 17.97
N GLU A 67 27.61 -3.20 18.47
CA GLU A 67 26.63 -3.06 19.55
C GLU A 67 25.59 -1.96 19.27
N ILE A 68 25.15 -1.85 18.01
CA ILE A 68 24.15 -0.87 17.58
C ILE A 68 22.82 -1.53 17.24
N SER A 69 21.74 -0.77 17.37
CA SER A 69 20.43 -1.15 16.85
C SER A 69 20.25 -0.60 15.43
N PRO A 70 20.16 -1.44 14.39
CA PRO A 70 19.87 -0.98 13.04
C PRO A 70 18.49 -0.36 12.98
N LYS A 71 18.39 0.78 12.30
CA LYS A 71 17.10 1.42 12.03
C LYS A 71 16.65 1.04 10.62
N PRO A 72 15.50 0.37 10.46
CA PRO A 72 15.00 -0.01 9.15
C PRO A 72 14.61 1.23 8.33
N LEU A 73 14.91 1.19 7.04
CA LEU A 73 14.55 2.18 6.04
C LEU A 73 13.63 1.50 5.02
N PHE A 74 12.45 2.10 4.84
CA PHE A 74 11.41 1.58 3.95
C PHE A 74 11.32 2.43 2.69
N SER A 75 10.98 1.78 1.58
CA SER A 75 10.58 2.48 0.37
C SER A 75 9.11 2.89 0.49
N ALA A 76 8.77 4.10 0.08
CA ALA A 76 7.37 4.40 -0.20
C ALA A 76 6.95 3.57 -1.43
N PRO A 77 5.75 2.96 -1.44
CA PRO A 77 5.19 2.41 -2.67
C PRO A 77 5.24 3.49 -3.76
N PRO A 78 5.67 3.17 -4.99
CA PRO A 78 5.63 4.14 -6.07
C PRO A 78 4.21 4.69 -6.18
N ALA A 79 4.10 6.02 -6.24
CA ALA A 79 2.79 6.66 -6.36
C ALA A 79 2.09 6.08 -7.58
N LEU A 80 0.83 5.67 -7.42
CA LEU A 80 0.03 5.18 -8.55
C LEU A 80 -0.15 6.35 -9.52
N VAL A 81 0.56 6.31 -10.65
CA VAL A 81 0.47 7.33 -11.71
C VAL A 81 -0.81 7.12 -12.53
N VAL A 82 -1.54 6.03 -12.26
CA VAL A 82 -2.81 5.71 -12.88
C VAL A 82 -3.93 6.55 -12.23
N PRO A 83 -4.69 7.33 -13.02
CA PRO A 83 -5.84 8.09 -12.52
C PRO A 83 -6.96 7.21 -11.95
N ASP A 84 -7.85 7.81 -11.15
CA ASP A 84 -9.00 7.12 -10.58
C ASP A 84 -10.03 6.71 -11.63
N LYS A 85 -10.77 5.63 -11.37
CA LYS A 85 -11.85 5.17 -12.24
C LYS A 85 -13.00 6.19 -12.24
N LEU A 86 -13.46 6.59 -13.41
CA LEU A 86 -14.63 7.46 -13.53
C LEU A 86 -15.91 6.62 -13.61
N PRO A 87 -16.95 6.95 -12.81
CA PRO A 87 -18.23 6.25 -12.88
C PRO A 87 -18.98 6.60 -14.17
N ARG A 88 -19.60 5.60 -14.80
CA ARG A 88 -20.58 5.81 -15.87
C ARG A 88 -21.97 5.98 -15.26
N GLU A 89 -22.67 7.04 -15.64
CA GLU A 89 -23.97 7.37 -15.06
C GLU A 89 -25.11 6.82 -15.93
N TYR A 90 -26.14 6.29 -15.27
CA TYR A 90 -27.29 5.70 -15.93
C TYR A 90 -28.59 6.32 -15.42
N ARG A 91 -29.54 6.56 -16.32
CA ARG A 91 -30.93 6.93 -15.99
C ARG A 91 -31.87 5.95 -16.65
N ASN A 92 -32.71 5.27 -15.87
CA ASN A 92 -33.66 4.26 -16.34
C ASN A 92 -32.98 3.13 -17.17
N GLY A 93 -31.78 2.72 -16.79
CA GLY A 93 -31.01 1.69 -17.50
C GLY A 93 -30.30 2.15 -18.77
N TRP A 94 -30.49 3.40 -19.19
CA TRP A 94 -29.80 3.98 -20.35
C TRP A 94 -28.62 4.85 -19.91
N PRO A 95 -27.45 4.73 -20.55
CA PRO A 95 -26.29 5.56 -20.23
C PRO A 95 -26.58 7.02 -20.59
N LEU A 96 -26.14 7.92 -19.72
CA LEU A 96 -26.25 9.35 -19.97
C LEU A 96 -25.13 9.78 -20.92
N ALA A 97 -25.47 10.44 -22.02
CA ALA A 97 -24.53 10.83 -23.09
C ALA A 97 -23.35 11.67 -22.56
N TYR A 98 -23.55 12.51 -21.54
CA TYR A 98 -22.46 13.29 -20.95
C TYR A 98 -21.46 12.44 -20.16
N SER A 99 -21.76 11.19 -19.84
CA SER A 99 -20.88 10.26 -19.12
C SER A 99 -20.11 9.31 -20.05
N ASP A 100 -20.29 9.42 -21.37
CA ASP A 100 -19.63 8.54 -22.35
C ASP A 100 -18.10 8.70 -22.35
N TYR A 101 -17.57 9.86 -21.92
CA TYR A 101 -16.13 10.05 -21.75
C TYR A 101 -15.52 9.14 -20.67
N ALA A 102 -16.33 8.67 -19.70
CA ALA A 102 -15.86 7.77 -18.65
C ALA A 102 -15.42 6.41 -19.21
N GLU A 103 -15.99 5.97 -20.34
CA GLU A 103 -15.60 4.73 -21.01
C GLU A 103 -14.15 4.81 -21.52
N GLY A 104 -13.86 5.77 -22.40
CA GLY A 104 -12.51 5.97 -22.94
C GLY A 104 -11.47 6.32 -21.87
N TRP A 105 -11.86 7.06 -20.83
CA TRP A 105 -11.00 7.31 -19.67
C TRP A 105 -10.63 6.02 -18.95
N ASN A 106 -11.61 5.16 -18.66
CA ASN A 106 -11.39 3.90 -17.97
C ASN A 106 -10.60 2.91 -18.83
N ASP A 107 -10.77 2.91 -20.15
CA ASP A 107 -9.95 2.09 -21.06
C ASP A 107 -8.48 2.51 -21.03
N CYS A 108 -8.21 3.81 -21.07
CA CYS A 108 -6.85 4.36 -20.92
C CYS A 108 -6.24 4.00 -19.55
N ARG A 109 -7.06 4.10 -18.50
CA ARG A 109 -6.70 3.69 -17.14
C ARG A 109 -6.30 2.21 -17.06
N GLU A 110 -7.10 1.31 -17.64
CA GLU A 110 -6.80 -0.12 -17.66
C GLU A 110 -5.54 -0.44 -18.47
N ALA A 111 -5.30 0.27 -19.58
CA ALA A 111 -4.07 0.12 -20.34
C ALA A 111 -2.82 0.51 -19.52
N MET A 112 -2.89 1.62 -18.76
CA MET A 112 -1.81 2.02 -17.85
C MET A 112 -1.55 0.94 -16.77
N LEU A 113 -2.60 0.35 -16.19
CA LEU A 113 -2.47 -0.74 -15.20
C LEU A 113 -1.91 -2.05 -15.78
N GLN A 114 -2.12 -2.31 -17.08
CA GLN A 114 -1.60 -3.49 -17.76
C GLN A 114 -0.14 -3.32 -18.19
N GLY A 115 0.27 -2.09 -18.52
CA GLY A 115 1.66 -1.77 -18.90
C GLY A 115 2.69 -1.98 -17.78
N ASP A 116 2.28 -1.85 -16.52
CA ASP A 116 3.14 -2.06 -15.34
C ASP A 116 3.49 -3.55 -15.07
N LYS A 117 2.93 -4.50 -15.85
CA LYS A 117 3.09 -5.95 -15.63
C LYS A 117 4.14 -6.63 -16.52
N SER A 118 5.04 -5.87 -17.17
CA SER A 118 6.04 -6.40 -18.10
C SER A 118 7.43 -6.57 -17.52
#